data_AF-A0A7K9TGA1-F1
#
_entry.id   AF-A0A7K9TGA1-F1
#
_cell.length_a   1.000
_cell.length_b   1.000
_cell.length_c   1.000
_cell.angle_alpha   90.00
_cell.angle_beta   90.00
_cell.angle_gamma   90.00
#
_symmetry.space_group_name_H-M   'P 1'
#
loop_
_entity.id
_entity.type
_entity.pdbx_description
1 polymer ?
#
loop_
_entity_poly.entity_id
_entity_poly.type
_entity_poly.pdbx_seq_one_letter_code
_entity_poly.pdbx_strand_id
1 'polypeptide(L)' 'LAVPLSRLLPYPSYAGEATSGDIALAQLAWPVSFSATILPVCLPPPGLSFPPGTLCVATGWGDIQEGG' A
#
# COMPACT_ATOMS: atom_id res chain seq x y z
N LEU A 1 -18.90 -1.48 -2.02
CA LEU A 1 -18.79 -1.21 -0.56
C LEU A 1 -17.81 -0.06 -0.39
N ALA A 2 -18.18 0.99 0.35
CA ALA A 2 -17.25 2.06 0.71
C ALA A 2 -17.15 2.12 2.23
N VAL A 3 -15.93 2.09 2.77
CA VAL A 3 -15.67 2.15 4.21
C VAL A 3 -14.89 3.45 4.48
N PRO A 4 -15.42 4.38 5.29
CA PRO A 4 -14.71 5.58 5.69
C PRO A 4 -13.43 5.26 6.48
N LEU A 5 -12.47 6.17 6.46
CA LEU A 5 -11.30 6.11 7.32
C LEU A 5 -11.62 6.72 8.69
N SER A 6 -11.20 6.05 9.75
CA SER A 6 -11.21 6.64 11.10
C SER A 6 -9.93 7.42 11.37
N ARG A 7 -8.80 6.98 10.80
CA ARG A 7 -7.49 7.59 11.06
C ARG A 7 -6.53 7.37 9.89
N LEU A 8 -5.70 8.39 9.64
CA LEU A 8 -4.51 8.30 8.80
C LEU A 8 -3.26 8.43 9.69
N LEU A 9 -2.29 7.56 9.46
CA LEU A 9 -1.05 7.43 10.22
C LEU A 9 0.14 7.43 9.25
N PRO A 10 0.63 8.61 8.83
CA PRO A 10 1.84 8.69 8.01
C PRO A 10 3.07 8.25 8.81
N TYR A 11 4.10 7.77 8.10
CA TYR A 11 5.40 7.51 8.73
C TYR A 11 5.92 8.79 9.41
N PRO A 12 6.27 8.77 10.71
CA PRO A 12 6.55 10.00 11.46
C PRO A 12 7.70 10.85 10.92
N SER A 13 8.67 10.24 10.24
CA SER A 13 9.84 10.92 9.68
C SER A 13 9.71 11.23 8.19
N TYR A 14 8.55 10.98 7.58
CA TYR A 14 8.29 11.39 6.20
C TYR A 14 8.32 12.91 6.12
N ALA A 15 9.15 13.45 5.22
CA ALA A 15 9.38 14.88 5.07
C ALA A 15 9.03 15.42 3.67
N GLY A 16 8.29 14.64 2.87
CA GLY A 16 7.83 15.03 1.53
C GLY A 16 8.61 14.35 0.40
N GLU A 17 8.49 14.90 -0.82
CA GLU A 17 9.12 14.35 -2.01
C GLU A 17 10.64 14.18 -1.83
N ALA A 18 11.15 13.05 -2.32
CA ALA A 18 12.54 12.59 -2.21
C ALA A 18 13.02 12.18 -0.80
N THR A 19 12.13 12.04 0.19
CA THR A 19 12.49 11.46 1.50
C THR A 19 12.15 9.97 1.60
N SER A 20 12.94 9.23 2.37
CA SER A 20 12.68 7.81 2.65
C SER A 20 11.43 7.64 3.52
N GLY A 21 10.75 6.51 3.38
CA GLY A 21 9.59 6.18 4.23
C GLY A 21 8.29 6.78 3.70
N ASP A 22 8.11 6.82 2.38
CA ASP A 22 6.83 7.08 1.74
C ASP A 22 5.86 5.92 1.99
N ILE A 23 5.27 5.91 3.18
CA ILE A 23 4.32 4.90 3.65
C ILE A 23 3.39 5.50 4.72
N ALA A 24 2.13 5.07 4.71
CA ALA A 24 1.15 5.41 5.72
C ALA A 24 0.23 4.22 6.01
N LEU A 25 -0.33 4.17 7.23
CA LEU A 25 -1.42 3.26 7.57
C LEU A 25 -2.76 4.01 7.52
N ALA A 26 -3.72 3.45 6.81
CA ALA A 26 -5.10 3.93 6.77
C ALA A 26 -5.99 3.00 7.61
N GLN A 27 -6.44 3.49 8.77
CA GLN A 27 -7.33 2.73 9.64
C GLN A 27 -8.78 2.92 9.19
N LEU A 28 -9.46 1.81 8.88
CA LEU A 28 -10.88 1.83 8.55
C LEU A 28 -11.72 2.16 9.79
N ALA A 29 -12.89 2.78 9.59
CA ALA A 29 -13.83 3.08 10.67
C ALA A 29 -14.45 1.82 11.31
N TRP A 30 -14.51 0.72 10.55
CA TRP A 30 -14.89 -0.60 11.04
C TRP A 30 -14.18 -1.70 10.25
N PRO A 31 -14.03 -2.91 10.81
CA PRO A 31 -13.45 -4.05 10.11
C PRO A 31 -14.25 -4.43 8.86
N VAL A 32 -13.56 -4.89 7.82
CA VAL A 32 -14.19 -5.51 6.65
C VAL A 32 -14.31 -7.01 6.85
N SER A 33 -15.41 -7.60 6.39
CA SER A 33 -15.57 -9.05 6.35
C SER A 33 -14.79 -9.63 5.17
N PHE A 34 -13.95 -10.62 5.43
CA PHE A 34 -13.24 -11.33 4.36
C PHE A 34 -14.20 -12.17 3.52
N SER A 35 -13.85 -12.31 2.25
CA SER A 35 -14.63 -13.07 1.26
C SER A 35 -13.71 -13.59 0.17
N ALA A 36 -14.28 -14.25 -0.84
CA ALA A 36 -13.51 -14.69 -2.01
C ALA A 36 -12.83 -13.55 -2.79
N THR A 37 -13.28 -12.30 -2.61
CA THR A 37 -12.75 -11.11 -3.32
C THR A 37 -12.13 -10.07 -2.39
N ILE A 38 -12.15 -10.28 -1.08
CA ILE A 38 -11.57 -9.37 -0.07
C ILE A 38 -10.71 -10.19 0.87
N LEU A 39 -9.40 -10.07 0.71
CA LEU A 39 -8.38 -10.79 1.49
C LEU A 39 -7.19 -9.87 1.81
N PRO A 40 -6.49 -10.09 2.94
CA PRO A 40 -5.27 -9.36 3.24
C PRO A 40 -4.10 -9.85 2.38
N VAL A 41 -3.12 -8.97 2.14
CA VAL A 41 -1.82 -9.32 1.55
C VAL A 41 -0.83 -9.72 2.66
N CYS A 42 0.12 -10.59 2.34
CA CYS A 42 1.20 -10.94 3.25
C CYS A 42 2.20 -9.77 3.41
N LEU A 43 2.66 -9.53 4.64
CA LEU A 43 3.80 -8.64 4.87
C LEU A 43 5.12 -9.39 4.71
N PRO A 44 6.17 -8.77 4.13
CA PRO A 44 7.48 -9.39 4.05
C PRO A 44 8.09 -9.52 5.46
N PRO A 45 8.85 -10.59 5.74
CA PRO A 45 9.62 -10.67 6.97
C PRO A 45 10.73 -9.59 6.99
N PRO A 46 11.17 -9.16 8.18
CA PRO A 46 12.26 -8.20 8.29
C PRO A 46 13.52 -8.68 7.54
N GLY A 47 14.14 -7.78 6.77
CA GLY A 47 15.37 -8.07 6.04
C GLY A 47 15.21 -8.90 4.76
N LEU A 48 13.97 -9.21 4.34
CA LEU A 48 13.74 -9.78 3.00
C LEU A 48 14.29 -8.82 1.94
N SER A 49 15.05 -9.36 0.99
CA SER A 49 15.56 -8.64 -0.17
C SER A 49 15.17 -9.36 -1.46
N PHE A 50 14.94 -8.60 -2.51
CA PHE A 50 14.62 -9.11 -3.85
C PHE A 50 15.84 -8.89 -4.76
N PRO A 51 16.51 -9.94 -5.25
CA PRO A 51 17.64 -9.80 -6.16
C PRO A 51 17.26 -9.08 -7.46
N PRO A 52 18.21 -8.38 -8.10
CA PRO A 52 18.00 -7.83 -9.44
C PRO A 52 17.53 -8.90 -10.43
N GLY A 53 16.55 -8.57 -11.26
CA GLY A 53 15.91 -9.51 -12.18
C GLY A 53 14.77 -10.34 -11.58
N THR A 54 14.44 -10.15 -10.29
CA THR A 54 13.22 -10.72 -9.71
C THR A 54 11.99 -10.16 -10.42
N LEU A 55 11.15 -11.04 -10.95
CA LEU A 55 9.88 -10.65 -11.57
C LEU A 55 8.86 -10.28 -10.48
N CYS A 56 8.31 -9.08 -10.59
CA CYS A 56 7.31 -8.52 -9.67
C CYS A 56 6.08 -8.05 -10.45
N VAL A 57 4.94 -7.94 -9.77
CA VAL A 57 3.68 -7.44 -10.34
C VAL A 57 3.18 -6.27 -9.51
N ALA A 58 2.82 -5.18 -10.18
CA ALA A 58 2.04 -4.08 -9.62
C ALA A 58 0.71 -3.98 -10.37
N THR A 59 -0.36 -3.60 -9.67
CA THR A 59 -1.71 -3.45 -10.25
C THR A 59 -2.36 -2.19 -9.70
N GLY A 60 -3.25 -1.58 -10.48
CA GLY A 60 -3.93 -0.34 -10.10
C GLY A 60 -4.83 0.18 -11.23
N TRP A 61 -5.45 1.33 -10.98
CA TRP A 61 -6.35 2.01 -11.92
C TRP A 61 -5.74 3.34 -12.42
N GLY A 62 -4.42 3.41 -12.52
CA GLY A 62 -3.71 4.60 -13.01
C GLY A 62 -3.89 4.83 -14.51
N ASP A 63 -3.38 5.96 -15.01
CA ASP A 63 -3.34 6.24 -16.44
C ASP A 63 -2.48 5.19 -17.18
N ILE A 64 -2.98 4.75 -18.34
CA ILE A 64 -2.31 3.79 -19.22
C ILE A 64 -1.57 4.49 -20.37
N GLN A 65 -1.75 5.80 -20.51
CA GLN A 65 -1.05 6.64 -21.49
C GLN A 65 0.13 7.36 -20.82
N GLU A 66 1.12 7.70 -21.64
CA GLU A 66 2.27 8.49 -21.20
C GLU A 66 1.91 9.99 -21.25
N GLY A 67 2.22 10.74 -20.19
CA GLY A 67 2.09 12.19 -20.16
C GLY A 67 0.73 12.76 -19.74
N GLY A 68 0.01 12.05 -18.86
CA GLY A 68 -1.33 12.40 -18.34
C GLY A 68 -1.59 13.87 -17.99
#